data_AF-A0A5K0UU81-F1
#
_entry.id   AF-A0A5K0UU81-F1
#
_cell.length_a   1.000
_cell.length_b   1.000
_cell.length_c   1.000
_cell.angle_alpha   90.00
_cell.angle_beta   90.00
_cell.angle_gamma   90.00
#
_symmetry.space_group_name_H-M   'P 1'
#
loop_
_entity.id
_entity.type
_entity.pdbx_description
1 polymer ?
#
loop_
_entity_poly.entity_id
_entity_poly.type
_entity_poly.pdbx_seq_one_letter_code
_entity_poly.pdbx_strand_id
1 'polypeptide(L)'
;EEFLKLVCKDTILVGHSLENDLLALKISHKMVIDTAILYKHPRGAHFKSALRVLARKFLSREIQKSASGHDSVEDARAAMDLVLLKIKYGK
;
A
#
# COMPACT_ATOMS: atom_id res chain seq x y z
N GLU A 1 -4.23 -5.81 -20.10
CA GLU A 1 -3.48 -6.99 -20.59
C GLU A 1 -2.04 -7.04 -20.10
N GLU A 2 -1.32 -5.91 -19.98
CA GLU A 2 0.08 -5.89 -19.56
C GLU A 2 0.32 -6.33 -18.10
N PHE A 3 -0.54 -5.92 -17.16
CA PHE A 3 -0.44 -6.31 -15.75
C PHE A 3 -0.41 -7.83 -15.53
N LEU A 4 -1.25 -8.59 -16.26
CA LEU A 4 -1.33 -10.05 -16.15
C LEU A 4 -0.10 -10.77 -16.73
N LYS A 5 0.71 -10.09 -17.55
CA LYS A 5 1.99 -10.62 -18.04
C LYS A 5 3.10 -10.49 -16.99
N LEU A 6 2.97 -9.52 -16.08
CA LEU A 6 3.95 -9.24 -15.03
C LEU A 6 3.61 -9.92 -13.70
N VAL A 7 2.32 -10.10 -13.42
CA VAL A 7 1.82 -10.63 -12.15
C VAL A 7 1.34 -12.06 -12.34
N CYS A 8 2.08 -13.00 -11.74
CA CYS A 8 1.66 -14.40 -11.66
C CYS A 8 1.07 -14.70 -10.27
N LYS A 9 0.51 -15.91 -10.11
CA LYS A 9 -0.13 -16.35 -8.85
C LYS A 9 0.78 -16.24 -7.61
N ASP A 10 2.10 -16.34 -7.79
CA ASP A 10 3.10 -16.36 -6.72
C ASP A 10 3.73 -14.97 -6.49
N THR A 11 3.43 -14.00 -7.35
CA THR A 11 3.86 -12.61 -7.18
C THR A 11 3.18 -12.00 -5.96
N ILE A 12 3.92 -11.42 -5.02
CA ILE A 12 3.32 -10.72 -3.88
C ILE A 12 3.03 -9.28 -4.30
N LEU A 13 1.75 -8.91 -4.31
CA LEU A 13 1.33 -7.52 -4.53
C LEU A 13 1.45 -6.73 -3.23
N VAL A 14 2.12 -5.58 -3.29
CA VAL A 14 2.29 -4.68 -2.16
C VAL A 14 1.66 -3.34 -2.49
N GLY A 15 0.86 -2.80 -1.58
CA GLY A 15 0.19 -1.52 -1.80
C GLY A 15 -0.58 -1.03 -0.58
N HIS A 16 -1.51 -0.11 -0.80
CA HIS A 16 -2.30 0.52 0.25
C HIS A 16 -3.78 0.58 -0.14
N SER A 17 -4.64 -0.14 0.58
CA SER A 17 -6.07 -0.29 0.24
C SER A 17 -6.30 -0.86 -1.17
N LEU A 18 -5.52 -1.89 -1.51
CA LEU A 18 -5.49 -2.52 -2.84
C LEU A 18 -6.82 -3.16 -3.24
N GLU A 19 -7.77 -3.33 -2.30
CA GLU A 19 -9.08 -3.88 -2.65
C GLU A 19 -9.79 -3.05 -3.73
N ASN A 20 -9.63 -1.72 -3.71
CA ASN A 20 -10.29 -0.84 -4.66
C ASN A 20 -9.60 -0.93 -6.04
N ASP A 21 -8.28 -0.99 -6.06
CA ASP A 21 -7.49 -1.13 -7.27
C ASP A 21 -7.76 -2.48 -7.96
N LEU A 22 -7.75 -3.57 -7.19
CA LEU A 22 -8.02 -4.91 -7.71
C LEU A 22 -9.47 -5.06 -8.20
N LEU A 23 -10.43 -4.43 -7.51
CA LEU A 23 -11.82 -4.38 -7.96
C LEU A 23 -11.96 -3.63 -9.29
N ALA A 24 -11.31 -2.47 -9.41
CA ALA A 24 -11.31 -1.67 -10.65
C ALA A 24 -10.66 -2.43 -11.82
N LEU A 25 -9.58 -3.17 -11.54
CA LEU A 25 -8.91 -4.04 -12.52
C LEU A 25 -9.67 -5.34 -12.80
N LYS A 26 -10.69 -5.68 -12.02
CA LYS A 26 -11.44 -6.94 -12.06
C LYS A 26 -10.52 -8.17 -11.91
N ILE A 27 -9.55 -8.07 -11.01
CA ILE A 27 -8.58 -9.14 -10.73
C ILE A 27 -8.76 -9.63 -9.30
N SER A 28 -8.71 -10.96 -9.11
CA SER A 28 -8.62 -11.58 -7.79
C SER A 28 -7.23 -12.16 -7.60
N HIS A 29 -6.52 -11.71 -6.57
CA HIS A 29 -5.17 -12.16 -6.27
C HIS A 29 -5.01 -12.46 -4.78
N LYS A 30 -4.41 -13.61 -4.45
CA LYS A 30 -4.32 -14.09 -3.06
C LYS A 30 -3.11 -13.56 -2.30
N MET A 31 -1.99 -13.37 -3.01
CA MET A 31 -0.72 -12.98 -2.41
C MET A 31 -0.62 -11.45 -2.34
N VAL A 32 -1.28 -10.86 -1.32
CA VAL A 32 -1.36 -9.40 -1.14
C VAL A 32 -0.88 -9.01 0.25
N ILE A 33 0.02 -8.02 0.31
CA ILE A 33 0.38 -7.32 1.54
C ILE A 33 -0.16 -5.89 1.44
N ASP A 34 -1.22 -5.63 2.19
CA ASP A 34 -1.85 -4.32 2.23
C ASP A 34 -1.40 -3.53 3.47
N THR A 35 -0.74 -2.39 3.24
CA THR A 35 -0.25 -1.53 4.31
C THR A 35 -1.37 -0.92 5.16
N ALA A 36 -2.57 -0.73 4.62
CA ALA A 36 -3.72 -0.23 5.37
C ALA A 36 -4.22 -1.23 6.42
N ILE A 37 -3.97 -2.53 6.20
CA ILE A 37 -4.29 -3.61 7.15
C ILE A 37 -3.08 -3.90 8.05
N LEU A 38 -1.89 -3.93 7.47
CA LEU A 38 -0.62 -4.19 8.17
C LEU A 38 -0.37 -3.19 9.32
N TYR A 39 -0.74 -1.92 9.10
CA TYR A 39 -0.69 -0.87 10.10
C TYR A 39 -2.09 -0.60 10.66
N LYS A 40 -2.43 -1.32 11.73
CA LYS A 40 -3.73 -1.20 12.39
C LYS A 40 -4.03 0.24 12.81
N HIS A 41 -5.24 0.70 12.47
CA HIS A 41 -5.70 2.02 12.88
C HIS A 41 -5.97 2.05 14.40
N PRO A 42 -5.59 3.13 15.13
CA PRO A 42 -5.80 3.23 16.57
C PRO A 42 -7.25 3.11 17.03
N ARG A 43 -8.20 3.48 16.16
CA ARG A 43 -9.66 3.40 16.40
C ARG A 43 -10.27 2.02 16.10
N GLY A 44 -9.46 1.01 15.78
CA GLY A 44 -9.92 -0.36 15.52
C GLY A 44 -9.92 -0.74 14.04
N ALA A 45 -10.22 -2.02 13.77
CA ALA A 45 -10.00 -2.68 12.48
C ALA A 45 -10.91 -2.19 11.33
N HIS A 46 -12.01 -1.50 11.63
CA HIS A 46 -12.92 -0.94 10.61
C HIS A 46 -12.40 0.36 9.99
N PHE A 47 -11.36 0.96 10.57
CA PHE A 47 -10.76 2.19 10.07
C PHE A 47 -9.41 1.89 9.43
N LYS A 48 -9.12 2.58 8.33
CA LYS A 48 -7.84 2.52 7.63
C LYS A 48 -7.10 3.85 7.80
N SER A 49 -5.83 3.80 8.19
CA SER A 49 -4.99 5.00 8.22
C SER A 49 -4.59 5.36 6.81
N ALA A 50 -4.73 6.62 6.41
CA ALA A 50 -4.26 7.07 5.10
C ALA A 50 -2.75 6.85 4.94
N LEU A 51 -2.31 6.49 3.72
CA LEU A 51 -0.89 6.23 3.41
C LEU A 51 0.02 7.39 3.85
N ARG A 52 -0.37 8.64 3.58
CA ARG A 52 0.39 9.83 4.01
C ARG A 52 0.62 9.90 5.52
N VAL A 53 -0.36 9.46 6.32
CA VAL A 53 -0.22 9.42 7.79
C VAL A 53 0.78 8.35 8.20
N LEU A 54 0.73 7.18 7.56
CA LEU A 54 1.68 6.10 7.82
C LEU A 54 3.10 6.47 7.39
N ALA A 55 3.28 7.02 6.19
CA ALA A 55 4.55 7.49 5.68
C ALA A 55 5.17 8.56 6.60
N ARG A 56 4.37 9.52 7.05
CA ARG A 56 4.86 10.54 8.00
C ARG A 56 5.26 9.94 9.34
N LYS A 57 4.46 9.01 9.87
CA LYS A 57 4.67 8.42 11.19
C LYS A 57 5.85 7.45 11.24
N PHE A 58 6.00 6.60 10.23
CA PHE A 58 6.94 5.47 10.26
C PHE A 58 8.17 5.67 9.38
N LEU A 59 8.07 6.46 8.32
CA LEU A 59 9.18 6.76 7.40
C LEU A 59 9.71 8.19 7.55
N SER A 60 9.08 9.02 8.40
CA SER A 60 9.37 10.45 8.52
C SER A 60 9.34 11.18 7.17
N ARG A 61 8.48 10.72 6.25
CA ARG A 61 8.38 11.22 4.88
C ARG A 61 7.02 11.88 4.65
N GLU A 62 7.01 13.04 4.02
CA GLU A 62 5.77 13.68 3.58
C GLU A 62 5.57 13.41 2.09
N ILE A 63 4.43 12.78 1.76
CA ILE A 63 4.03 12.38 0.40
C ILE A 63 2.70 13.05 0.03
N GLN A 64 2.30 12.98 -1.24
CA GLN A 64 1.01 13.49 -1.73
C GLN A 64 0.81 14.98 -1.42
N LYS A 65 1.88 15.76 -1.63
CA LYS A 65 1.90 17.21 -1.38
C LYS A 65 1.58 18.07 -2.60
N SER A 66 1.58 17.48 -3.80
CA SER A 66 1.33 18.24 -5.01
C SER A 66 -0.12 18.72 -5.07
N ALA A 67 -0.31 19.97 -5.51
CA ALA A 67 -1.63 20.51 -5.82
C ALA A 67 -2.26 19.86 -7.07
N SER A 68 -1.45 19.19 -7.91
CA SER A 68 -1.88 18.53 -9.14
C SER A 68 -2.41 17.10 -8.95
N GLY A 69 -2.62 16.66 -7.70
CA GLY A 69 -3.01 15.29 -7.37
C GLY A 69 -1.84 14.43 -6.89
N HIS A 70 -2.09 13.12 -6.77
CA HIS A 70 -1.11 12.18 -6.22
C HIS A 70 -0.25 11.56 -7.33
N ASP A 71 1.00 11.23 -6.99
CA ASP A 71 1.90 10.46 -7.84
C ASP A 71 1.81 8.97 -7.46
N SER A 72 1.34 8.14 -8.38
CA SER A 72 1.20 6.69 -8.15
C SER A 72 2.55 6.00 -7.89
N VAL A 73 3.64 6.53 -8.45
CA VAL A 73 4.98 5.99 -8.23
C VAL A 73 5.48 6.33 -6.82
N GLU A 74 5.21 7.55 -6.33
CA GLU A 74 5.48 7.94 -4.94
C GLU A 74 4.72 7.05 -3.97
N ASP A 75 3.43 6.84 -4.22
CA ASP A 75 2.56 6.03 -3.36
C ASP A 75 3.00 4.56 -3.32
N ALA A 76 3.32 3.97 -4.48
CA ALA A 76 3.80 2.59 -4.55
C ALA A 76 5.14 2.41 -3.81
N ARG A 77 6.07 3.36 -3.93
CA ARG A 77 7.33 3.34 -3.18
C ARG A 77 7.11 3.48 -1.67
N ALA A 78 6.25 4.40 -1.25
CA ALA A 78 5.94 4.59 0.17
C ALA A 78 5.30 3.32 0.78
N ALA A 79 4.39 2.67 0.07
CA ALA A 79 3.80 1.41 0.51
C ALA A 79 4.84 0.29 0.63
N MET A 80 5.74 0.16 -0.35
CA MET A 80 6.83 -0.82 -0.30
C MET A 80 7.78 -0.58 0.89
N ASP A 81 8.21 0.66 1.08
CA ASP A 81 9.11 1.05 2.18
C ASP A 81 8.50 0.74 3.55
N LEU A 82 7.19 0.96 3.72
CA LEU A 82 6.45 0.59 4.92
C LEU A 82 6.49 -0.93 5.17
N VAL A 83 6.23 -1.75 4.14
CA VAL A 83 6.30 -3.22 4.29
C VAL A 83 7.71 -3.67 4.65
N LEU A 84 8.74 -3.15 3.97
CA LEU A 84 10.12 -3.48 4.26
C LEU A 84 10.53 -3.08 5.69
N LEU A 85 10.07 -1.92 6.16
CA LEU A 85 10.26 -1.48 7.54
C LEU A 85 9.63 -2.47 8.53
N LYS A 86 8.39 -2.91 8.26
CA LYS A 86 7.68 -3.90 9.08
C LYS A 86 8.45 -5.21 9.16
N ILE A 87 8.92 -5.71 8.02
CA ILE A 87 9.68 -6.98 7.94
C ILE A 87 10.99 -6.86 8.73
N LYS A 88 11.71 -5.74 8.56
CA LYS A 88 13.03 -5.56 9.16
C LYS A 88 12.99 -5.40 10.68
N TYR A 89 11.95 -4.75 11.22
CA TYR A 89 11.92 -4.35 12.64
C TYR A 89 10.77 -4.94 13.44
N GLY A 90 9.82 -5.63 12.81
CA GLY A 90 8.67 -6.27 13.49
C GLY A 90 7.67 -5.31 14.14
N LYS A 91 7.83 -3.99 13.97
CA LYS A 91 7.03 -2.95 14.65
C LYS A 91 5.80 -2.53 13.87
#